data_AF-A0A4R5XBC2-F1
#
_entry.id   AF-A0A4R5XBC2-F1
#
_cell.length_a   1.000
_cell.length_b   1.000
_cell.length_c   1.000
_cell.angle_alpha   90.00
_cell.angle_beta   90.00
_cell.angle_gamma   90.00
#
_symmetry.space_group_name_H-M   'P 1'
#
loop_
_entity.id
_entity.type
_entity.pdbx_description
1 polymer ?
#
loop_
_entity_poly.entity_id
_entity_poly.type
_entity_poly.pdbx_seq_one_letter_code
_entity_poly.pdbx_strand_id
1 'polypeptide(L)' 'MTVPTSDYRPLLQELLFAYGPCGQEDAVRDICRRELTPLVDEVWTDPAGNLIGRVRGGAQESPAPAVRSPRW' A
#
# COMPACT_ATOMS: atom_id res chain seq x y z
N MET A 1 6.95 2.07 21.82
CA MET A 1 5.83 1.43 21.10
C MET A 1 6.40 0.24 20.34
N THR A 2 6.11 -0.98 20.79
CA THR A 2 6.60 -2.20 20.14
C THR A 2 5.64 -2.49 18.98
N VAL A 3 6.10 -2.27 17.74
CA VAL A 3 5.38 -2.78 16.57
C VAL A 3 5.41 -4.32 16.66
N PRO A 4 4.27 -5.01 16.67
CA PRO A 4 4.30 -6.46 16.55
C PRO A 4 4.96 -6.77 15.21
N THR A 5 6.04 -7.55 15.24
CA THR A 5 6.63 -8.13 14.03
C THR A 5 5.64 -9.18 13.54
N SER A 6 4.58 -8.72 12.88
CA SER A 6 3.62 -9.62 12.24
C SER A 6 4.39 -10.53 11.31
N ASP A 7 4.09 -11.83 11.36
CA ASP A 7 4.71 -12.79 10.47
C ASP A 7 4.26 -12.48 9.03
N TYR A 8 5.14 -11.86 8.25
CA TYR A 8 4.89 -11.42 6.88
C TYR A 8 5.04 -12.57 5.87
N ARG A 9 5.58 -13.71 6.29
CA ARG A 9 5.89 -14.84 5.40
C ARG A 9 4.65 -15.41 4.69
N PRO A 10 3.48 -15.56 5.34
CA PRO A 10 2.27 -16.00 4.65
C PRO A 10 1.82 -15.04 3.55
N LEU A 11 1.83 -13.73 3.82
CA LEU A 11 1.48 -12.71 2.84
C LEU A 11 2.48 -12.67 1.67
N LEU A 12 3.77 -12.75 1.98
CA LEU A 12 4.81 -12.82 0.96
C LEU A 12 4.62 -14.06 0.07
N GLN A 13 4.33 -15.22 0.67
CA GLN A 13 4.09 -16.44 -0.07
C GLN A 13 2.85 -16.34 -0.99
N GLU A 14 1.77 -15.73 -0.52
CA GLU A 14 0.58 -15.47 -1.34
C GLU A 14 0.89 -14.56 -2.53
N LEU A 15 1.62 -13.46 -2.30
CA LEU A 15 2.04 -12.53 -3.36
C LEU A 15 2.95 -13.20 -4.40
N LEU A 16 3.87 -14.07 -3.97
CA LEU A 16 4.77 -14.79 -4.87
C LEU A 16 4.05 -15.83 -5.74
N PHE A 17 2.93 -16.38 -5.28
CA PHE A 17 2.12 -17.34 -6.04
C PHE A 17 1.02 -16.70 -6.88
N ALA A 18 0.73 -15.42 -6.66
CA ALA A 18 -0.23 -14.69 -7.46
C ALA A 18 0.27 -14.55 -8.91
N TYR A 19 -0.64 -14.73 -9.86
CA TYR A 19 -0.36 -14.51 -11.27
C TYR A 19 -0.19 -13.01 -11.54
N GLY A 20 0.99 -12.60 -12.02
CA GLY A 20 1.31 -11.18 -12.27
C GLY A 20 2.31 -10.93 -13.39
N PRO A 21 2.11 -11.44 -14.62
CA PRO A 21 2.87 -10.95 -15.76
C PRO A 21 2.48 -9.49 -16.06
N CYS A 22 3.40 -8.73 -16.67
CA CYS A 22 3.17 -7.33 -17.01
C CYS A 22 1.81 -7.14 -17.73
N GLY A 23 0.97 -6.25 -17.18
CA GLY A 23 -0.35 -5.93 -17.73
C GLY A 23 -1.51 -6.83 -17.27
N GLN A 24 -1.27 -7.87 -16.45
CA GLN A 24 -2.30 -8.71 -15.84
C GLN A 24 -2.03 -8.88 -14.34
N GLU A 25 -1.85 -7.76 -13.66
CA GLU A 25 -1.51 -7.70 -12.24
C GLU A 25 -2.74 -7.74 -11.32
N ASP A 26 -3.93 -8.04 -11.86
CA ASP A 26 -5.20 -7.95 -11.13
C ASP A 26 -5.20 -8.81 -9.86
N ALA A 27 -4.68 -10.05 -9.93
CA ALA A 27 -4.61 -10.94 -8.77
C ALA A 27 -3.69 -10.39 -7.66
N VAL A 28 -2.54 -9.83 -8.04
CA VAL A 28 -1.62 -9.17 -7.09
C VAL A 28 -2.28 -7.93 -6.50
N ARG A 29 -3.00 -7.16 -7.33
CA ARG A 29 -3.70 -5.95 -6.90
C ARG A 29 -4.79 -6.23 -5.88
N ASP A 30 -5.53 -7.32 -6.05
CA ASP A 30 -6.59 -7.73 -5.13
C ASP A 30 -6.02 -8.11 -3.75
N ILE A 31 -4.90 -8.84 -3.72
CA ILE A 31 -4.17 -9.16 -2.48
C ILE A 31 -3.71 -7.87 -1.80
N CYS A 32 -3.01 -7.00 -2.54
CA CYS A 32 -2.53 -5.73 -2.01
C CYS A 32 -3.68 -4.85 -1.50
N ARG A 33 -4.81 -4.79 -2.21
CA ARG A 33 -5.99 -4.02 -1.80
C ARG A 33 -6.56 -4.54 -0.49
N ARG A 34 -6.67 -5.85 -0.33
CA ARG A 34 -7.21 -6.48 0.89
C ARG A 34 -6.36 -6.13 2.12
N GLU A 35 -5.04 -6.23 1.99
CA GLU A 35 -4.12 -5.93 3.10
C GLU A 35 -3.95 -4.43 3.35
N LEU A 36 -4.02 -3.59 2.31
CA LEU A 36 -3.80 -2.15 2.40
C LEU A 36 -5.02 -1.39 2.93
N THR A 37 -6.23 -1.80 2.55
CA THR A 37 -7.50 -1.12 2.91
C THR A 37 -7.65 -0.83 4.41
N PRO A 38 -7.36 -1.75 5.35
CA PRO A 38 -7.51 -1.44 6.79
C PRO A 38 -6.46 -0.47 7.34
N LEU A 39 -5.42 -0.13 6.56
CA LEU A 39 -4.28 0.68 7.00
C LEU A 39 -4.34 2.14 6.53
N VAL A 40 -5.26 2.47 5.62
CA VAL A 40 -5.31 3.78 4.96
C VAL A 40 -6.73 4.36 4.97
N ASP A 41 -6.85 5.68 4.84
CA ASP A 41 -8.15 6.36 4.83
C ASP A 41 -8.88 6.18 3.50
N GLU A 42 -8.14 6.10 2.39
CA GLU A 42 -8.69 5.99 1.04
C GLU A 42 -7.85 5.05 0.19
N VAL A 43 -8.52 4.27 -0.67
CA VAL A 43 -7.87 3.35 -1.62
C VAL A 43 -8.50 3.52 -3.01
N TRP A 44 -7.67 3.68 -4.04
CA TRP A 44 -8.12 3.70 -5.43
C TRP A 44 -7.08 3.11 -6.38
N THR A 45 -7.45 2.93 -7.64
CA THR A 45 -6.54 2.53 -8.72
C THR A 45 -6.49 3.64 -9.75
N ASP A 46 -5.30 3.97 -10.24
CA ASP A 46 -5.12 4.97 -11.29
C ASP A 46 -5.33 4.36 -12.70
N PRO A 47 -5.40 5.17 -13.77
CA PRO A 47 -5.54 4.65 -15.13
C PRO A 47 -4.38 3.77 -15.62
N ALA A 48 -3.22 3.80 -14.94
CA ALA A 48 -2.08 2.95 -15.26
C ALA A 48 -2.14 1.58 -14.55
N GLY A 49 -3.12 1.36 -13.68
CA GLY A 49 -3.31 0.10 -12.96
C GLY A 49 -2.60 0.05 -11.60
N ASN A 50 -2.01 1.16 -11.13
CA ASN A 50 -1.36 1.21 -9.83
C ASN A 50 -2.41 1.28 -8.71
N LEU A 51 -2.24 0.51 -7.65
CA LEU A 51 -3.03 0.63 -6.42
C LEU A 51 -2.44 1.70 -5.51
N ILE A 52 -3.27 2.66 -5.10
CA ILE A 52 -2.86 3.78 -4.26
C ILE A 52 -3.67 3.76 -2.97
N GLY A 53 -2.96 3.80 -1.83
CA GLY A 53 -3.54 4.02 -0.50
C GLY A 53 -3.11 5.38 0.05
N ARG A 54 -4.07 6.18 0.54
CA ARG A 54 -3.82 7.51 1.11
C ARG A 54 -4.08 7.52 2.60
N VAL A 55 -3.05 7.90 3.35
CA VAL A 55 -3.15 8.23 4.78
C VAL A 55 -3.19 9.75 4.93
N ARG A 56 -4.19 10.28 5.61
CA ARG A 56 -4.31 11.69 5.94
C ARG A 56 -3.38 11.98 7.11
N GLY A 57 -2.49 12.94 6.94
CA GLY A 57 -1.72 13.46 8.07
C GLY A 57 -2.65 14.15 9.06
N GLY A 58 -2.74 13.63 10.29
CA GLY A 58 -3.34 14.36 11.40
C GLY A 58 -2.40 15.49 11.87
N ALA A 59 -2.96 16.61 12.31
CA ALA A 59 -2.22 17.72 12.94
C ALA A 59 -1.70 17.36 14.35
N GLN A 60 -1.20 16.14 14.54
CA GLN A 60 -0.34 15.79 15.65
C GLN A 60 1.08 15.98 15.14
N GLU A 61 1.78 16.96 15.71
CA GLU A 61 3.20 17.28 15.45
C GLU A 61 4.03 16.01 15.31
N SER A 62 4.17 15.55 14.06
CA SER A 62 5.16 14.56 13.69
C SER A 62 6.40 15.37 13.34
N PRO A 63 7.55 15.14 13.99
CA PRO A 63 8.79 15.88 13.69
C PRO A 63 9.37 15.55 12.31
N ALA A 64 8.76 14.63 11.56
CA ALA A 64 9.13 14.35 10.18
C ALA A 64 8.51 15.41 9.25
N PRO A 65 9.32 16.20 8.52
CA PRO A 65 8.79 17.18 7.58
C PRO A 65 7.96 16.47 6.51
N ALA A 66 6.76 17.00 6.25
CA ALA A 66 5.94 16.58 5.13
C ALA A 66 6.80 16.61 3.84
N VAL A 67 6.96 15.47 3.18
CA VAL A 67 7.64 15.38 1.89
C VAL A 67 6.86 16.23 0.89
N ARG A 68 7.37 17.43 0.63
CA ARG A 68 6.98 18.25 -0.51
C ARG A 68 7.74 17.70 -1.72
N SER A 69 7.05 16.91 -2.53
CA SER A 69 7.53 16.58 -3.88
C SER A 69 7.75 17.90 -4.64
N PRO A 70 8.87 18.07 -5.38
CA PRO A 70 9.06 19.24 -6.22
C PRO A 70 7.93 19.29 -7.27
N ARG A 71 7.30 20.47 -7.41
CA ARG A 71 6.49 20.78 -8.59
C ARG A 71 7.48 20.94 -9.76
N TRP A 72 7.48 19.97 -10.66
CA TRP A 72 7.91 20.17 -12.03
C TRP A 72 6.69 20.53 -12.87
#